data_AF-A0A1M5PS48-F1
#
_entry.id   AF-A0A1M5PS48-F1
#
_cell.length_a   1.000
_cell.length_b   1.000
_cell.length_c   1.000
_cell.angle_alpha   90.00
_cell.angle_beta   90.00
_cell.angle_gamma   90.00
#
_symmetry.space_group_name_H-M   'P 1'
#
loop_
_entity.id
_entity.type
_entity.pdbx_description
1 polymer ?
#
loop_
_entity_poly.entity_id
_entity_poly.type
_entity_poly.pdbx_seq_one_letter_code
_entity_poly.pdbx_strand_id
1 'polypeptide(L)' 'MTNNEKRAHDVALKCMELAYTSKIKFPLTDTDSIYKELYRIYIDSYEEVLEALNRAYS' A
#
# COMPACT_ATOMS: atom_id res chain seq x y z
N MET A 1 -5.80 -2.95 -15.84
CA MET A 1 -6.37 -2.64 -14.53
C MET A 1 -7.84 -2.26 -14.67
N THR A 2 -8.74 -2.98 -14.01
CA THR A 2 -10.17 -2.68 -13.82
C THR A 2 -10.34 -1.40 -12.98
N ASN A 3 -11.57 -0.87 -12.88
CA ASN A 3 -11.83 0.31 -12.05
C ASN A 3 -11.54 0.05 -10.56
N ASN A 4 -11.84 -1.15 -10.06
CA ASN A 4 -11.53 -1.51 -8.67
C ASN A 4 -10.02 -1.63 -8.45
N GLU A 5 -9.29 -2.24 -9.38
CA GLU A 5 -7.82 -2.32 -9.32
C GLU A 5 -7.17 -0.93 -9.34
N LYS A 6 -7.70 0.02 -10.14
CA LYS A 6 -7.23 1.42 -10.13
C LYS A 6 -7.48 2.11 -8.78
N ARG A 7 -8.68 1.95 -8.22
CA ARG A 7 -9.03 2.54 -6.91
C ARG A 7 -8.19 1.95 -5.77
N ALA A 8 -7.95 0.64 -5.80
CA ALA A 8 -7.09 -0.04 -4.84
C ALA A 8 -5.64 0.45 -4.95
N HIS A 9 -5.14 0.62 -6.17
CA HIS A 9 -3.80 1.17 -6.43
C HIS A 9 -3.63 2.59 -5.88
N ASP A 10 -4.58 3.49 -6.14
CA ASP A 10 -4.52 4.87 -5.66
C ASP A 10 -4.52 4.96 -4.13
N VAL A 11 -5.25 4.07 -3.46
CA VAL A 11 -5.27 3.99 -2.00
C VAL A 11 -3.95 3.42 -1.47
N ALA A 12 -3.43 2.35 -2.07
CA ALA A 12 -2.17 1.74 -1.68
C ALA A 12 -0.99 2.72 -1.78
N LEU A 13 -0.94 3.55 -2.83
CA LEU A 13 0.07 4.61 -2.96
C LEU A 13 -0.01 5.63 -1.82
N LYS A 14 -1.22 6.05 -1.42
CA LYS A 14 -1.39 6.97 -0.28
C LYS A 14 -0.97 6.33 1.04
N CYS A 15 -1.23 5.05 1.24
CA CYS A 15 -0.77 4.31 2.42
C CYS A 15 0.77 4.28 2.49
N MET A 16 1.45 4.03 1.36
CA MET A 16 2.91 4.11 1.30
C MET A 16 3.43 5.52 1.63
N GLU A 17 2.83 6.55 1.04
CA GLU A 17 3.23 7.94 1.26
C GLU A 17 3.06 8.35 2.73
N LEU A 18 1.95 7.95 3.35
CA LEU A 18 1.70 8.13 4.78
C LEU A 18 2.72 7.35 5.62
N ALA A 19 3.02 6.10 5.27
CA ALA A 19 4.02 5.31 5.99
C ALA A 19 5.41 5.96 5.93
N TYR A 20 5.81 6.46 4.76
CA TYR A 20 7.09 7.15 4.57
C TYR A 20 7.18 8.49 5.30
N THR A 21 6.09 9.28 5.29
CA THR A 21 6.05 10.63 5.89
C THR A 21 5.75 10.62 7.39
N SER A 22 5.03 9.60 7.86
CA SER A 22 4.87 9.36 9.28
C SER A 22 6.23 9.04 9.89
N LYS A 23 6.50 9.53 11.10
CA LYS A 23 7.71 9.18 11.86
C LYS A 23 7.70 7.71 12.32
N ILE A 24 7.06 6.80 11.58
CA ILE A 24 7.38 5.37 11.65
C ILE A 24 8.86 5.32 11.33
N LYS A 25 9.67 5.33 12.38
CA LYS A 25 11.10 5.12 12.27
C LYS A 25 11.20 3.74 11.65
N PHE A 26 11.46 3.66 10.35
CA PHE A 26 11.90 2.43 9.73
C PHE A 26 13.06 1.98 10.63
N PRO A 27 12.90 0.87 11.38
CA PRO A 27 13.91 0.47 12.36
C PRO A 27 15.20 0.02 11.67
N LEU A 28 15.16 -0.06 10.33
CA LEU A 28 16.18 -0.53 9.43
C LEU A 28 16.89 0.69 8.84
N THR A 29 18.20 0.77 9.05
CA THR A 29 19.06 1.86 8.60
C THR A 29 19.51 1.73 7.14
N ASP A 30 19.23 0.59 6.49
CA ASP A 30 19.58 0.37 5.09
C ASP A 30 18.40 0.68 4.16
N THR A 31 18.72 1.38 3.07
CA THR A 31 17.76 1.86 2.08
C THR A 31 16.98 0.71 1.42
N ASP A 32 17.60 -0.45 1.20
CA ASP A 32 16.96 -1.61 0.58
C ASP A 32 15.84 -2.18 1.44
N SER A 33 16.05 -2.25 2.76
CA SER A 33 15.03 -2.67 3.71
C SER A 33 13.84 -1.72 3.78
N ILE A 34 14.09 -0.40 3.71
CA ILE A 34 13.03 0.62 3.65
C ILE A 34 12.16 0.42 2.41
N TYR A 35 12.78 0.22 1.23
CA TYR A 35 12.03 -0.03 0.00
C TYR A 35 11.23 -1.34 0.04
N LYS A 36 11.79 -2.40 0.62
CA LYS A 36 11.06 -3.67 0.81
C LYS A 36 9.85 -3.50 1.73
N GLU A 37 10.00 -2.72 2.80
CA GLU A 37 8.91 -2.46 3.73
C GLU A 37 7.80 -1.60 3.11
N LEU A 38 8.17 -0.54 2.37
CA LEU A 38 7.22 0.25 1.59
C LEU A 38 6.49 -0.58 0.54
N TYR A 39 7.21 -1.47 -0.15
CA TYR A 39 6.61 -2.38 -1.13
C TYR A 39 5.64 -3.38 -0.49
N ARG A 40 5.96 -3.88 0.70
CA ARG A 40 5.03 -4.71 1.47
C ARG A 40 3.75 -3.94 1.82
N ILE A 41 3.88 -2.72 2.36
CA ILE A 41 2.74 -1.87 2.71
C ILE A 41 1.84 -1.61 1.49
N TYR A 42 2.46 -1.41 0.33
CA TYR A 42 1.74 -1.28 -0.93
C TYR A 42 0.92 -2.52 -1.27
N ILE A 43 1.55 -3.70 -1.28
CA ILE A 43 0.88 -4.95 -1.65
C ILE A 43 -0.25 -5.27 -0.68
N ASP A 44 0.01 -5.19 0.62
CA ASP A 44 -0.99 -5.47 1.67
C ASP A 44 -2.21 -4.54 1.50
N SER A 45 -1.97 -3.23 1.34
CA SER A 45 -3.05 -2.25 1.16
C SER A 45 -3.80 -2.46 -0.16
N TYR A 46 -3.09 -2.80 -1.24
CA TYR A 46 -3.68 -3.02 -2.55
C TYR A 46 -4.63 -4.22 -2.54
N GLU A 47 -4.17 -5.36 -2.01
CA GLU A 47 -4.95 -6.60 -1.95
C GLU A 47 -6.19 -6.44 -1.06
N GLU A 48 -6.03 -5.87 0.13
CA GLU A 48 -7.13 -5.66 1.07
C GLU A 48 -8.22 -4.75 0.48
N VAL A 49 -7.82 -3.63 -0.12
CA VAL A 49 -8.77 -2.68 -0.73
C VAL A 49 -9.42 -3.28 -1.98
N LEU A 50 -8.67 -4.02 -2.79
CA LEU A 50 -9.22 -4.68 -3.98
C LEU A 50 -10.26 -5.73 -3.59
N GLU A 51 -9.98 -6.55 -2.58
CA GLU A 51 -10.94 -7.54 -2.08
C GLU A 51 -12.21 -6.86 -1.55
N ALA A 52 -12.06 -5.78 -0.77
CA ALA A 52 -13.19 -5.02 -0.23
C ALA A 52 -14.04 -4.40 -1.34
N LEU A 53 -13.41 -3.79 -2.36
CA LEU A 53 -14.12 -3.22 -3.51
C LEU A 53 -14.84 -4.31 -4.31
N ASN A 54 -14.18 -5.44 -4.56
CA ASN A 54 -14.81 -6.53 -5.29
C ASN A 54 -16.01 -7.10 -4.53
N ARG A 55 -15.94 -7.22 -3.20
CA ARG A 55 -17.07 -7.64 -2.35
C ARG A 55 -18.22 -6.64 -2.33
N ALA A 56 -17.93 -5.34 -2.38
CA ALA A 56 -18.95 -4.29 -2.32
C ALA A 56 -19.69 -4.07 -3.66
N TYR A 57 -19.04 -4.41 -4.77
CA TYR A 57 -19.56 -4.20 -6.13
C TYR A 57 -19.86 -5.51 -6.87
N SER A 58 -19.83 -6.65 -6.18
CA SER A 58 -20.32 -7.98 -6.61
C SER A 58 -21.78 -8.18 -6.21
#